data_AF-A0A2J7ZDB7-F1
#
_entry.id   AF-A0A2J7ZDB7-F1
#
_cell.length_a   1.000
_cell.length_b   1.000
_cell.length_c   1.000
_cell.angle_alpha   90.00
_cell.angle_beta   90.00
_cell.angle_gamma   90.00
#
_symmetry.space_group_name_H-M   'P 1'
#
loop_
_entity.id
_entity.type
_entity.pdbx_description
1 polymer ?
#
loop_
_entity_poly.entity_id
_entity_poly.type
_entity_poly.pdbx_seq_one_letter_code
_entity_poly.pdbx_strand_id
1 'polypeptide(L)'
;MPALLRQLSSLGGCTSPIRLDGHRTEHHLNQDTGEIGRVLGHLESAELPAGHLLVRCNNRRVTRCAACAEIYRRDTFHLITAGLRGGKGTPETVTAHPRVFATFTAPSFGPVHNRITGPAGTVRRCRCGVRHDQEDDALGTPLAPDRYDYESAVLWNAHAGLLWRRFSIYLRREVAKRAGLTQRAFRDYARLSFAKVAEYQKRGAVHFHAVIRIDGPGGGDSPPPAWATVDLLADAYRGGYAQGAGCRAGHRRAGPHLRLR
;
A
#
# COMPACT_ATOMS: atom_id res chain seq x y z
N MET A 1 -15.80 -36.77 13.05
CA MET A 1 -15.48 -35.83 11.94
C MET A 1 -15.97 -34.38 12.07
N PRO A 2 -17.01 -34.01 12.84
CA PRO A 2 -17.48 -32.60 12.91
C PRO A 2 -16.43 -31.58 13.38
N ALA A 3 -15.55 -31.98 14.31
CA ALA A 3 -14.54 -31.08 14.87
C ALA A 3 -13.46 -30.69 13.84
N LEU A 4 -13.00 -31.64 13.03
CA LEU A 4 -12.06 -31.36 11.93
C LEU A 4 -12.68 -30.44 10.88
N LEU A 5 -13.94 -30.67 10.50
CA LEU A 5 -14.65 -29.81 9.56
C LEU A 5 -14.79 -28.38 10.08
N ARG A 6 -15.08 -28.19 11.38
CA ARG A 6 -15.09 -26.86 12.01
C ARG A 6 -13.73 -26.18 11.98
N GLN A 7 -12.65 -26.92 12.23
CA GLN A 7 -11.32 -26.36 12.14
C GLN A 7 -10.98 -25.92 10.71
N LEU A 8 -11.28 -26.76 9.72
CA LEU A 8 -11.03 -26.45 8.31
C LEU A 8 -11.92 -25.30 7.80
N SER A 9 -13.15 -25.16 8.28
CA SER A 9 -14.03 -24.06 7.87
C SER A 9 -13.49 -22.69 8.30
N SER A 10 -12.78 -22.61 9.43
CA SER A 10 -12.12 -21.38 9.89
C SER A 10 -11.07 -20.84 8.90
N LEU A 11 -10.52 -21.71 8.04
CA LEU A 11 -9.54 -21.33 7.02
C LEU A 11 -10.17 -20.59 5.83
N GLY A 12 -11.50 -20.62 5.71
CA GLY A 12 -12.26 -19.90 4.68
C GLY A 12 -11.70 -20.10 3.27
N GLY A 13 -11.38 -21.35 2.91
CA GLY A 13 -10.89 -21.73 1.59
C GLY A 13 -9.39 -21.54 1.36
N CYS A 14 -8.59 -21.27 2.40
CA CYS A 14 -7.13 -21.20 2.26
C CYS A 14 -6.55 -22.51 1.68
N THR A 15 -5.84 -22.41 0.56
CA THR A 15 -5.26 -23.54 -0.18
C THR A 15 -3.94 -24.05 0.38
N SER A 16 -3.27 -23.27 1.22
CA SER A 16 -1.96 -23.62 1.79
C SER A 16 -1.84 -23.16 3.24
N PRO A 17 -2.69 -23.65 4.16
CA PRO A 17 -2.68 -23.19 5.56
C PRO A 17 -1.33 -23.45 6.23
N ILE A 18 -0.95 -22.54 7.13
CA ILE A 18 0.23 -22.68 7.97
C ILE A 18 -0.15 -23.56 9.15
N ARG A 19 0.68 -24.56 9.45
CA ARG A 19 0.56 -25.44 10.60
C ARG A 19 1.39 -24.86 11.72
N LEU A 20 0.73 -24.43 12.79
CA LEU A 20 1.40 -23.98 14.00
C LEU A 20 1.42 -25.12 15.02
N ASP A 21 2.56 -25.29 15.63
CA ASP A 21 2.80 -26.25 16.70
C ASP A 21 3.15 -25.51 18.00
N GLY A 22 2.61 -26.00 19.12
CA GLY A 22 2.77 -25.40 20.44
C GLY A 22 1.43 -25.11 21.11
N HIS A 23 1.47 -24.26 22.13
CA HIS A 23 0.31 -23.99 22.96
C HIS A 23 0.02 -22.50 23.14
N ARG A 24 -1.21 -22.22 23.56
CA ARG A 24 -1.65 -20.89 24.00
C ARG A 24 -2.31 -21.00 25.35
N THR A 25 -1.81 -20.26 26.33
CA THR A 25 -2.46 -20.08 27.63
C THR A 25 -2.99 -18.65 27.72
N GLU A 26 -4.29 -18.52 27.91
CA GLU A 26 -4.97 -17.25 28.12
C GLU A 26 -5.12 -17.03 29.62
N HIS A 27 -4.70 -15.86 30.09
CA HIS A 27 -4.82 -15.47 31.49
C HIS A 27 -5.83 -14.33 31.63
N HIS A 28 -6.47 -14.26 32.79
CA HIS A 28 -7.21 -13.08 33.19
C HIS A 28 -6.23 -11.93 33.41
N LEU A 29 -6.50 -10.76 32.84
CA LEU A 29 -5.72 -9.54 33.07
C LEU A 29 -6.58 -8.54 33.83
N ASN A 30 -6.12 -8.12 35.00
CA ASN A 30 -6.71 -6.97 35.67
C ASN A 30 -6.30 -5.70 34.91
N GLN A 31 -7.25 -5.01 34.29
CA GLN A 31 -6.96 -3.83 33.47
C GLN A 31 -6.56 -2.60 34.28
N ASP A 32 -6.92 -2.55 35.57
CA ASP A 32 -6.60 -1.44 36.46
C ASP A 32 -5.21 -1.59 37.09
N THR A 33 -4.84 -2.82 37.49
CA THR A 33 -3.56 -3.10 38.18
C THR A 33 -2.48 -3.67 37.26
N GLY A 34 -2.85 -4.24 36.12
CA GLY A 34 -1.95 -4.97 35.22
C GLY A 34 -1.57 -6.37 35.68
N GLU A 35 -2.13 -6.87 36.78
CA GLU A 35 -1.80 -8.19 37.33
C GLU A 35 -2.33 -9.32 36.43
N ILE A 36 -1.46 -10.30 36.18
CA ILE A 36 -1.79 -11.53 35.47
C ILE A 36 -2.43 -12.50 36.49
N GLY A 37 -3.71 -12.74 36.31
CA GLY A 37 -4.50 -13.63 37.14
C GLY A 37 -4.53 -15.07 36.63
N ARG A 38 -5.57 -15.79 37.07
CA ARG A 38 -5.78 -17.20 36.74
C ARG A 38 -5.85 -17.46 35.24
N VAL A 39 -5.53 -18.69 34.87
CA VAL A 39 -5.74 -19.20 33.51
C VAL A 39 -7.24 -19.23 33.19
N LEU A 40 -7.61 -18.68 32.04
CA LEU A 40 -8.95 -18.69 31.47
C LEU A 40 -9.12 -19.78 30.41
N GLY A 41 -8.04 -20.10 29.70
CA GLY A 41 -8.05 -21.10 28.65
C GLY A 41 -6.65 -21.60 28.36
N HIS A 42 -6.57 -22.85 27.95
CA HIS A 42 -5.34 -23.46 27.47
C HIS A 42 -5.67 -24.25 26.20
N LEU A 43 -4.84 -24.09 25.19
CA LEU A 43 -4.95 -24.76 23.90
C LEU A 43 -3.61 -25.40 23.60
N GLU A 44 -3.60 -26.72 23.40
CA GLU A 44 -2.48 -27.47 22.86
C GLU A 44 -2.76 -27.82 21.39
N SER A 45 -1.84 -27.47 20.48
CA SER A 45 -2.06 -27.68 19.04
C SER A 45 -2.22 -29.15 18.68
N ALA A 46 -1.51 -30.03 19.39
CA ALA A 46 -1.53 -31.47 19.17
C ALA A 46 -2.89 -32.10 19.49
N GLU A 47 -3.67 -31.48 20.38
CA GLU A 47 -5.01 -31.94 20.75
C GLU A 47 -6.09 -31.48 19.76
N LEU A 48 -5.75 -30.59 18.83
CA LEU A 48 -6.69 -30.15 17.80
C LEU A 48 -6.97 -31.27 16.79
N PRO A 49 -8.15 -31.30 16.17
CA PRO A 49 -8.54 -32.39 15.25
C PRO A 49 -7.58 -32.64 14.07
N ALA A 50 -6.84 -31.63 13.64
CA ALA A 50 -5.83 -31.74 12.58
C ALA A 50 -4.40 -32.02 13.09
N GLY A 51 -4.21 -32.21 14.40
CA GLY A 51 -2.92 -32.36 15.07
C GLY A 51 -2.07 -31.09 15.13
N HIS A 52 -2.60 -29.98 14.63
CA HIS A 52 -1.95 -28.67 14.61
C HIS A 52 -2.99 -27.56 14.69
N LEU A 53 -2.56 -26.35 15.09
CA LEU A 53 -3.34 -25.14 14.87
C LEU A 53 -3.17 -24.67 13.44
N LEU A 54 -4.21 -24.85 12.63
CA LEU A 54 -4.22 -24.39 11.24
C LEU A 54 -4.61 -22.91 11.18
N VAL A 55 -3.75 -22.09 10.59
CA VAL A 55 -4.05 -20.68 10.30
C VAL A 55 -3.95 -20.41 8.80
N ARG A 56 -4.66 -19.38 8.34
CA ARG A 56 -4.62 -18.94 6.94
C ARG A 56 -3.20 -18.51 6.57
N CYS A 57 -2.78 -18.76 5.33
CA CYS A 57 -1.45 -18.35 4.86
C CYS A 57 -1.27 -16.84 4.74
N ASN A 58 -2.37 -16.08 4.71
CA ASN A 58 -2.40 -14.64 4.50
C ASN A 58 -1.60 -14.16 3.27
N ASN A 59 -1.43 -15.05 2.29
CA ASN A 59 -0.73 -14.71 1.05
C ASN A 59 -1.62 -13.81 0.20
N ARG A 60 -1.11 -12.62 -0.14
CA ARG A 60 -1.83 -11.62 -0.95
C ARG A 60 -1.83 -11.91 -2.46
N ARG A 61 -1.11 -12.93 -2.93
CA ARG A 61 -0.99 -13.25 -4.35
C ARG A 61 -2.06 -14.26 -4.75
N VAL A 62 -2.93 -13.90 -5.70
CA VAL A 62 -3.98 -14.78 -6.24
C VAL A 62 -3.38 -16.09 -6.77
N THR A 63 -2.20 -16.02 -7.41
CA THR A 63 -1.45 -17.18 -7.92
C THR A 63 -0.92 -18.14 -6.85
N ARG A 64 -0.92 -17.73 -5.56
CA ARG A 64 -0.49 -18.56 -4.42
C ARG A 64 -1.68 -19.03 -3.59
N CYS A 65 -2.64 -18.14 -3.33
CA CYS A 65 -3.87 -18.49 -2.62
C CYS A 65 -5.00 -17.51 -2.98
N ALA A 66 -5.92 -17.93 -3.84
CA ALA A 66 -7.04 -17.10 -4.28
C ALA A 66 -7.94 -16.63 -3.10
N ALA A 67 -8.23 -17.52 -2.16
CA ALA A 67 -9.09 -17.21 -1.02
C ALA A 67 -8.50 -16.15 -0.07
N CYS A 68 -7.20 -16.28 0.28
CA CYS A 68 -6.55 -15.28 1.15
C CYS A 68 -6.32 -13.95 0.42
N ALA A 69 -5.99 -14.00 -0.88
CA ALA A 69 -5.83 -12.80 -1.69
C ALA A 69 -7.15 -12.02 -1.83
N GLU A 70 -8.29 -12.70 -1.95
CA GLU A 70 -9.60 -12.06 -2.05
C GLU A 70 -10.01 -11.36 -0.75
N ILE A 71 -9.76 -11.98 0.42
CA ILE A 71 -9.99 -11.31 1.70
C ILE A 71 -9.09 -10.08 1.82
N TYR A 72 -7.80 -10.22 1.55
CA TYR A 72 -6.87 -9.09 1.57
C TYR A 72 -7.32 -7.95 0.65
N ARG A 73 -7.81 -8.27 -0.56
CA ARG A 73 -8.33 -7.30 -1.52
C ARG A 73 -9.54 -6.54 -0.96
N ARG A 74 -10.50 -7.24 -0.36
CA ARG A 74 -11.70 -6.64 0.25
C ARG A 74 -11.35 -5.78 1.46
N ASP A 75 -10.50 -6.28 2.35
CA ASP A 75 -10.07 -5.55 3.54
C ASP A 75 -9.32 -4.28 3.15
N THR A 76 -8.39 -4.38 2.18
CA THR A 76 -7.68 -3.22 1.64
C THR A 76 -8.66 -2.24 1.01
N PHE A 77 -9.63 -2.71 0.22
CA PHE A 77 -10.65 -1.84 -0.36
C PHE A 77 -11.43 -1.06 0.71
N HIS A 78 -11.86 -1.73 1.78
CA HIS A 78 -12.58 -1.09 2.88
C HIS A 78 -11.70 -0.12 3.66
N LEU A 79 -10.43 -0.47 3.95
CA LEU A 79 -9.49 0.41 4.64
C LEU A 79 -9.24 1.70 3.84
N ILE A 80 -8.98 1.59 2.53
CA ILE A 80 -8.76 2.77 1.69
C ILE A 80 -10.05 3.58 1.56
N THR A 81 -11.18 2.93 1.29
CA THR A 81 -12.46 3.61 1.07
C THR A 81 -12.93 4.34 2.34
N ALA A 82 -12.82 3.72 3.51
CA ALA A 82 -13.13 4.36 4.79
C ALA A 82 -12.24 5.59 5.04
N GLY A 83 -10.94 5.48 4.77
CA GLY A 83 -10.05 6.64 4.81
C GLY A 83 -10.40 7.72 3.76
N LEU A 84 -11.07 7.38 2.67
CA LEU A 84 -11.43 8.38 1.67
C LEU A 84 -12.77 9.05 1.94
N ARG A 85 -13.76 8.30 2.43
CA ARG A 85 -15.17 8.71 2.48
C ARG A 85 -15.81 8.67 3.87
N GLY A 86 -15.11 8.15 4.87
CA GLY A 86 -15.70 7.78 6.16
C GLY A 86 -16.28 6.37 6.15
N GLY A 87 -16.76 5.92 7.31
CA GLY A 87 -17.25 4.57 7.58
C GLY A 87 -16.27 3.71 8.37
N LYS A 88 -16.73 2.56 8.88
CA LYS A 88 -15.92 1.62 9.70
C LYS A 88 -15.17 2.30 10.86
N GLY A 89 -15.83 3.26 11.52
CA GLY A 89 -15.27 4.03 12.63
C GLY A 89 -14.55 5.33 12.22
N THR A 90 -14.33 5.59 10.93
CA THR A 90 -13.82 6.88 10.45
C THR A 90 -14.98 7.87 10.17
N PRO A 91 -14.92 9.13 10.64
CA PRO A 91 -15.93 10.14 10.35
C PRO A 91 -16.05 10.49 8.86
N GLU A 92 -17.25 10.87 8.43
CA GLU A 92 -17.51 11.30 7.04
C GLU A 92 -16.83 12.64 6.70
N THR A 93 -16.58 13.47 7.72
CA THR A 93 -15.82 14.74 7.62
C THR A 93 -14.42 14.54 7.05
N VAL A 94 -13.87 13.32 7.12
CA VAL A 94 -12.60 12.97 6.50
C VAL A 94 -12.57 13.30 5.01
N THR A 95 -13.73 13.36 4.32
CA THR A 95 -13.87 13.78 2.91
C THR A 95 -13.37 15.20 2.63
N ALA A 96 -13.43 16.10 3.62
CA ALA A 96 -12.97 17.48 3.52
C ALA A 96 -11.45 17.61 3.70
N HIS A 97 -10.76 16.56 4.18
CA HIS A 97 -9.34 16.65 4.52
C HIS A 97 -8.47 16.76 3.25
N PRO A 98 -7.48 17.68 3.23
CA PRO A 98 -6.58 17.88 2.10
C PRO A 98 -5.83 16.61 1.72
N ARG A 99 -5.90 16.21 0.46
CA ARG A 99 -5.25 15.00 -0.02
C ARG A 99 -4.78 15.11 -1.47
N VAL A 100 -3.78 14.31 -1.80
CA VAL A 100 -3.29 14.13 -3.17
C VAL A 100 -3.22 12.65 -3.52
N PHE A 101 -3.48 12.34 -4.79
CA PHE A 101 -3.10 11.05 -5.36
C PHE A 101 -1.77 11.21 -6.09
N ALA A 102 -0.75 10.55 -5.58
CA ALA A 102 0.63 10.62 -6.06
C ALA A 102 1.03 9.31 -6.73
N THR A 103 1.69 9.43 -7.88
CA THR A 103 2.31 8.29 -8.57
C THR A 103 3.82 8.48 -8.61
N PHE A 104 4.53 7.46 -8.14
CA PHE A 104 5.99 7.40 -8.15
C PHE A 104 6.38 6.35 -9.18
N THR A 105 6.86 6.82 -10.32
CA THR A 105 7.27 5.95 -11.41
C THR A 105 8.79 5.81 -11.40
N ALA A 106 9.28 4.60 -11.62
CA ALA A 106 10.69 4.36 -11.83
C ALA A 106 11.23 5.21 -12.99
N PRO A 107 12.54 5.54 -12.98
CA PRO A 107 13.16 6.16 -14.13
C PRO A 107 13.14 5.19 -15.33
N SER A 108 13.60 5.68 -16.48
CA SER A 108 13.87 4.82 -17.64
C SER A 108 15.27 4.22 -17.48
N PHE A 109 15.40 2.94 -17.82
CA PHE A 109 16.67 2.20 -17.85
C PHE A 109 17.07 1.82 -19.28
N GLY A 110 16.42 2.45 -20.27
CA GLY A 110 16.46 2.06 -21.67
C GLY A 110 15.06 1.95 -22.27
N PRO A 111 14.96 1.93 -23.61
CA PRO A 111 13.69 1.82 -24.29
C PRO A 111 13.17 0.38 -24.26
N VAL A 112 11.88 0.24 -23.96
CA VAL A 112 11.18 -1.05 -23.89
C VAL A 112 10.07 -1.10 -24.93
N HIS A 113 9.67 -2.31 -25.31
CA HIS A 113 8.44 -2.55 -26.06
C HIS A 113 7.25 -1.99 -25.29
N ASN A 114 6.40 -1.23 -25.98
CA ASN A 114 5.24 -0.60 -25.39
C ASN A 114 4.05 -0.61 -26.36
N ARG A 115 2.84 -0.59 -25.77
CA ARG A 115 1.60 -0.39 -26.51
C ARG A 115 1.21 1.07 -26.40
N ILE A 116 1.45 1.83 -27.47
CA ILE A 116 1.15 3.26 -27.49
C ILE A 116 -0.30 3.45 -27.95
N THR A 117 -1.17 3.80 -27.02
CA THR A 117 -2.56 4.16 -27.33
C THR A 117 -2.68 5.66 -27.59
N GLY A 118 -3.33 6.02 -28.69
CA GLY A 118 -3.70 7.39 -29.04
C GLY A 118 -5.13 7.73 -28.63
N PRO A 119 -5.58 8.96 -28.95
CA PRO A 119 -6.99 9.33 -28.87
C PRO A 119 -7.88 8.34 -29.64
N ALA A 120 -9.12 8.16 -29.18
CA ALA A 120 -10.10 7.23 -29.75
C ALA A 120 -9.68 5.74 -29.77
N GLY A 121 -8.74 5.32 -28.90
CA GLY A 121 -8.36 3.91 -28.77
C GLY A 121 -7.44 3.39 -29.88
N THR A 122 -6.93 4.28 -30.74
CA THR A 122 -5.99 3.91 -31.81
C THR A 122 -4.69 3.35 -31.25
N VAL A 123 -4.19 2.25 -31.84
CA VAL A 123 -2.92 1.64 -31.45
C VAL A 123 -1.84 2.03 -32.45
N ARG A 124 -0.81 2.74 -31.98
CA ARG A 124 0.34 3.13 -32.79
C ARG A 124 1.39 2.01 -32.81
N ARG A 125 2.19 1.98 -33.87
CA ARG A 125 3.35 1.06 -33.96
C ARG A 125 4.33 1.40 -32.83
N CYS A 126 4.83 0.36 -32.17
CA CYS A 126 5.95 0.47 -31.25
C CYS A 126 7.21 0.86 -32.03
N ARG A 127 8.26 1.27 -31.32
CA ARG A 127 9.55 1.65 -31.91
C ARG A 127 10.24 0.48 -32.62
N CYS A 128 9.87 -0.78 -32.33
CA CYS A 128 10.30 -1.95 -33.11
C CYS A 128 9.57 -2.11 -34.45
N GLY A 129 8.58 -1.26 -34.76
CA GLY A 129 7.75 -1.33 -35.97
C GLY A 129 6.46 -2.16 -35.84
N VAL A 130 6.32 -2.97 -34.79
CA VAL A 130 5.15 -3.84 -34.57
C VAL A 130 4.02 -3.10 -33.86
N ARG A 131 2.76 -3.42 -34.16
CA ARG A 131 1.60 -3.01 -33.34
C ARG A 131 1.32 -4.11 -32.32
N HIS A 132 1.77 -3.91 -31.09
CA HIS A 132 1.56 -4.88 -30.02
C HIS A 132 0.09 -4.92 -29.57
N ASP A 133 -0.41 -6.13 -29.35
CA ASP A 133 -1.65 -6.36 -28.60
C ASP A 133 -1.46 -6.05 -27.10
N GLN A 134 -2.55 -5.95 -26.34
CA GLN A 134 -2.51 -5.71 -24.89
C GLN A 134 -1.85 -6.86 -24.10
N GLU A 135 -1.95 -8.11 -24.60
CA GLU A 135 -1.39 -9.31 -23.98
C GLU A 135 -0.11 -9.82 -24.66
N ASP A 136 0.51 -9.00 -25.50
CA ASP A 136 1.76 -9.36 -26.16
C ASP A 136 2.92 -9.48 -25.15
N ASP A 137 3.57 -10.65 -25.12
CA ASP A 137 4.66 -10.99 -24.20
C ASP A 137 5.90 -10.11 -24.38
N ALA A 138 6.08 -9.48 -25.53
CA ALA A 138 7.16 -8.53 -25.73
C ALA A 138 6.96 -7.27 -24.87
N LEU A 139 5.74 -6.92 -24.46
CA LEU A 139 5.49 -5.67 -23.74
C LEU A 139 6.28 -5.56 -22.44
N GLY A 140 7.07 -4.49 -22.34
CA GLY A 140 7.92 -4.21 -21.19
C GLY A 140 9.32 -4.81 -21.30
N THR A 141 9.60 -5.70 -22.25
CA THR A 141 10.96 -6.18 -22.49
C THR A 141 11.79 -5.12 -23.22
N PRO A 142 13.12 -5.09 -23.04
CA PRO A 142 13.97 -4.11 -23.70
C PRO A 142 13.99 -4.27 -25.23
N LEU A 143 13.96 -3.15 -25.96
CA LEU A 143 14.12 -3.18 -27.42
C LEU A 143 15.52 -3.64 -27.85
N ALA A 144 16.52 -3.38 -27.00
CA ALA A 144 17.91 -3.80 -27.20
C ALA A 144 18.43 -4.33 -25.85
N PRO A 145 18.31 -5.65 -25.59
CA PRO A 145 18.70 -6.25 -24.32
C PRO A 145 20.13 -5.91 -23.92
N ASP A 146 21.09 -5.99 -24.84
CA ASP A 146 22.52 -5.75 -24.56
C ASP A 146 22.85 -4.31 -24.13
N ARG A 147 21.92 -3.37 -24.34
CA ARG A 147 22.08 -1.94 -24.00
C ARG A 147 21.15 -1.48 -22.87
N TYR A 148 20.35 -2.38 -22.30
CA TYR A 148 19.45 -2.05 -21.22
C TYR A 148 20.19 -2.02 -19.90
N ASP A 149 19.96 -0.99 -19.09
CA ASP A 149 20.60 -0.83 -17.79
C ASP A 149 19.89 -1.69 -16.74
N TYR A 150 20.18 -3.00 -16.77
CA TYR A 150 19.65 -3.96 -15.83
C TYR A 150 20.13 -3.71 -14.41
N GLU A 151 21.37 -3.24 -14.24
CA GLU A 151 21.94 -2.95 -12.92
C GLU A 151 21.10 -1.90 -12.19
N SER A 152 20.88 -0.74 -12.81
CA SER A 152 20.05 0.31 -12.22
C SER A 152 18.60 -0.14 -12.04
N ALA A 153 18.06 -0.96 -12.94
CA ALA A 153 16.70 -1.50 -12.81
C ALA A 153 16.55 -2.42 -11.58
N VAL A 154 17.53 -3.28 -11.33
CA VAL A 154 17.58 -4.16 -10.15
C VAL A 154 17.75 -3.33 -8.89
N LEU A 155 18.70 -2.38 -8.88
CA LEU A 155 18.94 -1.49 -7.75
C LEU A 155 17.70 -0.66 -7.41
N TRP A 156 16.98 -0.15 -8.42
CA TRP A 156 15.71 0.54 -8.21
C TRP A 156 14.70 -0.34 -7.46
N ASN A 157 14.48 -1.56 -7.93
CA ASN A 157 13.53 -2.49 -7.30
C ASN A 157 13.95 -2.86 -5.88
N ALA A 158 15.25 -3.11 -5.65
CA ALA A 158 15.80 -3.41 -4.33
C ALA A 158 15.63 -2.23 -3.35
N HIS A 159 15.80 -1.00 -3.84
CA HIS A 159 15.76 0.21 -3.00
C HIS A 159 14.41 0.93 -2.98
N ALA A 160 13.41 0.47 -3.73
CA ALA A 160 12.08 1.12 -3.82
C ALA A 160 11.44 1.35 -2.44
N GLY A 161 11.60 0.41 -1.50
CA GLY A 161 11.14 0.55 -0.12
C GLY A 161 11.87 1.64 0.68
N LEU A 162 13.20 1.74 0.51
CA LEU A 162 14.03 2.76 1.16
C LEU A 162 13.77 4.15 0.58
N LEU A 163 13.59 4.25 -0.73
CA LEU A 163 13.21 5.49 -1.40
C LEU A 163 11.87 6.00 -0.89
N TRP A 164 10.88 5.11 -0.72
CA TRP A 164 9.61 5.49 -0.09
C TRP A 164 9.79 5.99 1.34
N ARG A 165 10.60 5.30 2.15
CA ARG A 165 10.90 5.74 3.54
C ARG A 165 11.55 7.10 3.55
N ARG A 166 12.52 7.35 2.67
CA ARG A 166 13.18 8.65 2.54
C ARG A 166 12.17 9.72 2.14
N PHE A 167 11.37 9.47 1.11
CA PHE A 167 10.31 10.37 0.66
C PHE A 167 9.35 10.73 1.79
N SER A 168 8.82 9.76 2.54
CA SER A 168 7.83 10.04 3.60
C SER A 168 8.41 10.86 4.76
N ILE A 169 9.70 10.68 5.07
CA ILE A 169 10.43 11.54 6.01
C ILE A 169 10.50 12.97 5.48
N TYR A 170 11.01 13.18 4.26
CA TYR A 170 11.17 14.52 3.69
C TYR A 170 9.84 15.22 3.44
N LEU A 171 8.80 14.50 3.01
CA LEU A 171 7.46 15.05 2.88
C LEU A 171 6.99 15.67 4.21
N ARG A 172 7.15 14.96 5.34
CA ARG A 172 6.80 15.48 6.66
C ARG A 172 7.59 16.75 7.00
N ARG A 173 8.88 16.78 6.67
CA ARG A 173 9.74 17.96 6.87
C ARG A 173 9.27 19.14 6.04
N GLU A 174 8.95 18.92 4.79
CA GLU A 174 8.51 19.95 3.85
C GLU A 174 7.13 20.53 4.21
N VAL A 175 6.21 19.70 4.72
CA VAL A 175 4.92 20.17 5.26
C VAL A 175 5.15 20.98 6.54
N ALA A 176 5.93 20.47 7.51
CA ALA A 176 6.20 21.20 8.75
C ALA A 176 6.86 22.56 8.48
N LYS A 177 7.88 22.59 7.61
CA LYS A 177 8.55 23.83 7.18
C LYS A 177 7.58 24.85 6.59
N ARG A 178 6.68 24.42 5.68
CA ARG A 178 5.68 25.30 5.06
C ARG A 178 4.61 25.78 6.03
N ALA A 179 4.33 25.00 7.07
CA ALA A 179 3.45 25.38 8.16
C ALA A 179 4.12 26.30 9.21
N GLY A 180 5.41 26.64 9.04
CA GLY A 180 6.17 27.39 10.06
C GLY A 180 6.44 26.60 11.34
N LEU A 181 6.38 25.27 11.28
CA LEU A 181 6.51 24.38 12.43
C LEU A 181 7.85 23.64 12.42
N THR A 182 8.36 23.33 13.62
CA THR A 182 9.43 22.34 13.76
C THR A 182 8.88 20.93 13.52
N GLN A 183 9.74 19.99 13.13
CA GLN A 183 9.35 18.58 12.96
C GLN A 183 8.78 17.97 14.25
N ARG A 184 9.27 18.43 15.41
CA ARG A 184 8.81 17.96 16.73
C ARG A 184 7.41 18.47 17.03
N ALA A 185 7.17 19.77 16.81
CA ALA A 185 5.87 20.40 17.04
C ALA A 185 4.79 19.89 16.08
N PHE A 186 5.16 19.53 14.83
CA PHE A 186 4.21 19.12 13.80
C PHE A 186 3.16 18.11 14.27
N ARG A 187 3.55 17.10 15.05
CA ARG A 187 2.65 16.03 15.52
C ARG A 187 1.51 16.53 16.42
N ASP A 188 1.73 17.66 17.09
CA ASP A 188 0.76 18.24 18.04
C ASP A 188 -0.31 19.05 17.27
N TYR A 189 -0.07 19.36 15.99
CA TYR A 189 -0.98 20.13 15.13
C TYR A 189 -1.56 19.35 13.96
N ALA A 190 -0.83 18.36 13.43
CA ALA A 190 -1.24 17.66 12.23
C ALA A 190 -0.59 16.28 12.10
N ARG A 191 -1.28 15.40 11.37
CA ARG A 191 -0.78 14.08 11.00
C ARG A 191 -0.77 13.93 9.48
N LEU A 192 0.35 13.42 8.96
CA LEU A 192 0.41 12.92 7.58
C LEU A 192 0.01 11.45 7.56
N SER A 193 -1.16 11.18 7.00
CA SER A 193 -1.68 9.85 6.78
C SER A 193 -1.47 9.47 5.31
N PHE A 194 -1.03 8.25 5.06
CA PHE A 194 -0.92 7.75 3.70
C PHE A 194 -1.30 6.29 3.61
N ALA A 195 -1.79 5.92 2.45
CA ALA A 195 -1.86 4.54 2.02
C ALA A 195 -1.20 4.43 0.66
N LYS A 196 -0.41 3.37 0.47
CA LYS A 196 0.29 3.13 -0.79
C LYS A 196 0.11 1.70 -1.27
N VAL A 197 0.10 1.56 -2.59
CA VAL A 197 0.15 0.28 -3.29
C VAL A 197 1.41 0.28 -4.14
N ALA A 198 2.13 -0.84 -4.09
CA ALA A 198 3.27 -1.11 -4.96
C ALA A 198 2.82 -2.09 -6.03
N GLU A 199 3.06 -1.75 -7.29
CA GLU A 199 2.72 -2.58 -8.44
C GLU A 199 3.91 -2.61 -9.39
N TYR A 200 4.03 -3.70 -10.14
CA TYR A 200 5.04 -3.84 -11.17
C TYR A 200 4.49 -3.32 -12.49
N GLN A 201 5.21 -2.39 -13.13
CA GLN A 201 4.96 -2.07 -14.53
C GLN A 201 5.21 -3.31 -15.39
N LYS A 202 4.63 -3.39 -16.60
CA LYS A 202 4.94 -4.48 -17.55
C LYS A 202 6.45 -4.68 -17.77
N ARG A 203 7.26 -3.61 -17.63
CA ARG A 203 8.74 -3.67 -17.67
C ARG A 203 9.43 -4.17 -16.39
N GLY A 204 8.69 -4.72 -15.42
CA GLY A 204 9.23 -5.25 -14.17
C GLY A 204 9.75 -4.22 -13.16
N ALA A 205 9.59 -2.92 -13.44
CA ALA A 205 9.97 -1.87 -12.49
C ALA A 205 8.82 -1.57 -11.51
N VAL A 206 9.13 -1.52 -10.21
CA VAL A 206 8.14 -1.14 -9.18
C VAL A 206 7.73 0.31 -9.35
N HIS A 207 6.42 0.57 -9.35
CA HIS A 207 5.82 1.89 -9.19
C HIS A 207 4.92 1.93 -7.96
N PHE A 208 4.77 3.11 -7.37
CA PHE A 208 3.85 3.32 -6.26
C PHE A 208 2.68 4.22 -6.67
N HIS A 209 1.49 3.82 -6.24
CA HIS A 209 0.34 4.71 -6.13
C HIS A 209 0.12 5.01 -4.65
N ALA A 210 -0.05 6.27 -4.29
CA ALA A 210 -0.30 6.67 -2.92
C ALA A 210 -1.41 7.71 -2.83
N VAL A 211 -2.30 7.52 -1.86
CA VAL A 211 -3.11 8.62 -1.33
C VAL A 211 -2.36 9.14 -0.11
N ILE A 212 -2.13 10.45 -0.09
CA ILE A 212 -1.47 11.17 1.00
C ILE A 212 -2.44 12.25 1.46
N ARG A 213 -2.68 12.33 2.76
CA ARG A 213 -3.67 13.21 3.39
C ARG A 213 -3.07 13.91 4.60
N ILE A 214 -3.43 15.18 4.78
CA ILE A 214 -3.14 15.91 6.02
C ILE A 214 -4.41 15.88 6.88
N ASP A 215 -4.24 15.44 8.12
CA ASP A 215 -5.27 15.37 9.16
C ASP A 215 -4.88 16.27 10.34
N GLY A 216 -5.80 16.46 11.28
CA GLY A 216 -5.48 16.99 12.60
C GLY A 216 -4.61 16.03 13.44
N PRO A 217 -4.26 16.41 14.68
CA PRO A 217 -3.35 15.62 15.54
C PRO A 217 -3.94 14.26 15.95
N GLY A 218 -5.28 14.16 16.07
CA GLY A 218 -6.02 12.92 16.28
C GLY A 218 -6.14 12.03 15.04
N GLY A 219 -5.57 12.43 13.90
CA GLY A 219 -5.73 11.72 12.63
C GLY A 219 -7.10 11.98 12.01
N GLY A 220 -7.66 10.97 11.33
CA GLY A 220 -8.89 11.09 10.54
C GLY A 220 -10.12 11.57 11.31
N ASP A 221 -10.08 11.49 12.65
CA ASP A 221 -11.18 11.90 13.53
C ASP A 221 -11.10 13.38 13.93
N SER A 222 -9.99 14.05 13.60
CA SER A 222 -9.75 15.45 13.94
C SER A 222 -9.57 16.30 12.67
N PRO A 223 -10.22 17.48 12.60
CA PRO A 223 -10.13 18.32 11.43
C PRO A 223 -8.69 18.82 11.21
N PRO A 224 -8.25 18.96 9.96
CA PRO A 224 -6.95 19.51 9.65
C PRO A 224 -6.90 21.00 10.00
N PRO A 225 -5.72 21.54 10.37
CA PRO A 225 -5.56 22.97 10.65
C PRO A 225 -5.78 23.81 9.38
N ALA A 226 -6.15 25.08 9.54
CA ALA A 226 -6.53 25.95 8.41
C ALA A 226 -5.42 26.14 7.36
N TRP A 227 -4.14 26.06 7.76
CA TRP A 227 -3.00 26.14 6.83
C TRP A 227 -2.83 24.87 5.99
N ALA A 228 -3.41 23.73 6.41
CA ALA A 228 -3.32 22.49 5.67
C ALA A 228 -4.23 22.58 4.44
N THR A 229 -3.62 22.84 3.29
CA THR A 229 -4.30 22.92 2.00
C THR A 229 -3.77 21.88 1.04
N VAL A 230 -4.55 21.60 -0.01
CA VAL A 230 -4.12 20.68 -1.09
C VAL A 230 -2.88 21.23 -1.80
N ASP A 231 -2.80 22.55 -1.98
CA ASP A 231 -1.67 23.20 -2.65
C ASP A 231 -0.39 23.14 -1.80
N LEU A 232 -0.49 23.36 -0.48
CA LEU A 232 0.64 23.15 0.43
C LEU A 232 1.14 21.70 0.36
N LEU A 233 0.22 20.73 0.35
CA LEU A 233 0.57 19.31 0.25
C LEU A 233 1.22 18.97 -1.12
N ALA A 234 0.73 19.56 -2.21
CA ALA A 234 1.31 19.39 -3.54
C ALA A 234 2.73 19.98 -3.63
N ASP A 235 2.95 21.16 -3.04
CA ASP A 235 4.26 21.79 -3.01
C ASP A 235 5.25 21.03 -2.12
N ALA A 236 4.79 20.56 -0.96
CA ALA A 236 5.57 19.71 -0.07
C ALA A 236 5.92 18.36 -0.72
N TYR A 237 5.00 17.79 -1.51
CA TYR A 237 5.26 16.61 -2.33
C TYR A 237 6.40 16.86 -3.31
N ARG A 238 6.37 17.97 -4.08
CA ARG A 238 7.46 18.30 -5.02
C ARG A 238 8.80 18.50 -4.30
N GLY A 239 8.81 19.19 -3.16
CA GLY A 239 10.01 19.39 -2.34
C GLY A 239 10.57 18.08 -1.77
N GLY A 240 9.70 17.24 -1.19
CA GLY A 240 10.10 15.97 -0.59
C GLY A 240 10.57 14.96 -1.64
N TYR A 241 10.04 15.07 -2.84
CA TYR A 241 10.45 14.29 -4.01
C TYR A 241 11.85 14.68 -4.50
N ALA A 242 12.13 15.98 -4.67
CA ALA A 242 13.44 16.47 -5.09
C ALA A 242 14.58 16.03 -4.13
N GLN A 243 14.27 15.93 -2.83
CA GLN A 243 15.22 15.49 -1.80
C GLN A 243 15.27 13.95 -1.62
N GLY A 244 14.32 13.23 -2.20
CA GLY A 244 14.04 11.82 -1.93
C GLY A 244 14.28 10.87 -3.11
N ALA A 245 14.11 11.30 -4.36
CA ALA A 245 14.22 10.44 -5.53
C ALA A 245 14.48 11.23 -6.83
N GLY A 246 15.53 10.89 -7.57
CA GLY A 246 15.83 11.41 -8.91
C GLY A 246 14.93 10.81 -10.01
N CYS A 247 13.61 10.96 -9.91
CA CYS A 247 12.63 10.31 -10.80
C CYS A 247 11.66 11.34 -11.44
N ARG A 248 10.64 10.89 -12.19
CA ARG A 248 9.52 11.75 -12.65
C ARG A 248 8.31 11.64 -11.71
N ALA A 249 7.90 12.77 -11.13
CA ALA A 249 6.79 12.87 -10.18
C ALA A 249 5.51 13.35 -10.88
N GLY A 250 4.39 12.67 -10.64
CA GLY A 250 3.06 13.13 -11.07
C GLY A 250 2.09 13.07 -9.91
N HIS A 251 1.33 14.14 -9.68
CA HIS A 251 0.23 14.15 -8.71
C HIS A 251 -1.03 14.72 -9.35
N ARG A 252 -2.18 14.30 -8.85
CA ARG A 252 -3.48 14.92 -9.16
C ARG A 252 -4.21 15.21 -7.85
N ARG A 253 -5.03 16.27 -7.86
CA ARG A 253 -6.01 16.51 -6.80
C ARG A 253 -6.92 15.29 -6.74
N ALA A 254 -7.00 14.65 -5.58
CA ALA A 254 -7.90 13.52 -5.40
C ALA A 254 -9.30 14.08 -5.12
N GLY A 255 -10.17 14.06 -6.13
CA GLY A 255 -11.58 14.42 -5.97
C GLY A 255 -12.37 13.35 -5.20
N PRO A 256 -13.65 13.62 -4.87
CA PRO A 256 -14.53 12.68 -4.15
C PRO A 256 -14.76 11.34 -4.90
N HIS A 257 -14.44 11.31 -6.20
CA HIS A 257 -14.57 10.17 -7.09
C HIS A 257 -13.23 9.53 -7.48
N LEU A 258 -12.17 9.61 -6.66
CA LEU A 258 -10.93 8.89 -6.93
C LEU A 258 -11.24 7.39 -7.10
N ARG A 259 -11.30 6.94 -8.35
CA ARG A 259 -11.48 5.52 -8.69
C ARG A 259 -10.13 4.85 -8.50
N LEU A 260 -10.03 4.03 -7.45
CA LEU A 260 -8.99 3.03 -7.35
C LEU A 260 -9.21 2.09 -8.55
N ARG A 261 -8.23 2.05 -9.47
CA ARG A 261 -8.19 1.00 -10.49
C ARG A 261 -7.77 -0.31 -9.84
#